data_AF-A0A839JIU8-F1
#
_entry.id   AF-A0A839JIU8-F1
#
_cell.length_a   1.000
_cell.length_b   1.000
_cell.length_c   1.000
_cell.angle_alpha   90.00
_cell.angle_beta   90.00
_cell.angle_gamma   90.00
#
_symmetry.space_group_name_H-M   'P 1'
#
loop_
_entity.id
_entity.type
_entity.pdbx_description
1 polymer ?
#
loop_
_entity_poly.entity_id
_entity_poly.type
_entity_poly.pdbx_seq_one_letter_code
_entity_poly.pdbx_strand_id
1 'polypeptide(L)'
;MKQKRGFGSFLIWLAIVAILFFAYSYRDEFKARDFILTGDLSEIVSSIKLTGRADTILRATHPELQQKDAFNESCHSHSQEVYVLGCYREDQDRLYVYNVNSKDLPGVREVTTAHEMLHAAYHRLYFWEKADLNKELKQVYDQFPQDSELRTSMQSYPASEFSDELHSRLGTEIADLPASLENYYKRYFTDRQRIVEYNTKYHAVFTKLKDETERLKKSIESKKQAIETRTKNYQNSQQALSLDVNQFNNNANNGNFISQTEFYQQRQTLIDRIRNQNTEYNELQKDVESLNADIAKYNQTVYYNNQLINQINSNSIPKAESGLTKINK
;
A
#
# COMPACT_ATOMS: atom_id res chain seq x y z
N MET A 1 -44.78 55.02 34.57
CA MET A 1 -43.87 54.79 33.43
C MET A 1 -42.60 54.07 33.89
N LYS A 2 -42.58 52.73 33.96
CA LYS A 2 -41.36 51.92 34.23
C LYS A 2 -41.46 50.60 33.46
N GLN A 3 -41.33 50.65 32.13
CA GLN A 3 -41.31 49.43 31.32
C GLN A 3 -40.60 49.63 29.96
N LYS A 4 -39.50 50.38 29.91
CA LYS A 4 -38.70 50.56 28.68
C LYS A 4 -37.21 50.22 28.81
N ARG A 5 -36.70 49.90 30.02
CA ARG A 5 -35.28 49.57 30.22
C ARG A 5 -34.93 48.09 29.97
N GLY A 6 -35.91 47.18 29.98
CA GLY A 6 -35.69 45.75 29.67
C GLY A 6 -35.66 45.42 28.18
N PHE A 7 -36.46 46.11 27.36
CA PHE A 7 -36.60 45.80 25.94
C PHE A 7 -35.37 46.18 25.11
N GLY A 8 -34.74 47.32 25.41
CA GLY A 8 -33.50 47.74 24.74
C GLY A 8 -32.30 46.83 25.07
N SER A 9 -32.20 46.37 26.32
CA SER A 9 -31.15 45.43 26.74
C SER A 9 -31.31 44.05 26.06
N PHE A 10 -32.55 43.58 25.95
CA PHE A 10 -32.88 42.32 25.26
C PHE A 10 -32.57 42.37 23.75
N LEU A 11 -32.88 43.49 23.08
CA LEU A 11 -32.54 43.67 21.66
C LEU A 11 -31.03 43.72 21.41
N ILE A 12 -30.26 44.36 22.31
CA ILE A 12 -28.79 44.38 22.23
C ILE A 12 -28.25 42.96 22.40
N TRP A 13 -28.76 42.19 23.37
CA TRP A 13 -28.32 40.81 23.58
C TRP A 13 -28.65 39.91 22.37
N LEU A 14 -29.85 40.03 21.80
CA LEU A 14 -30.23 39.34 20.56
C LEU A 14 -29.31 39.70 19.40
N ALA A 15 -28.96 40.98 19.24
CA ALA A 15 -28.03 41.42 18.20
C ALA A 15 -26.63 40.82 18.40
N ILE A 16 -26.12 40.78 19.63
CA ILE A 16 -24.83 40.15 19.95
C ILE A 16 -24.86 38.65 19.62
N VAL A 17 -25.90 37.94 20.03
CA VAL A 17 -26.06 36.51 19.73
C VAL A 17 -26.14 36.28 18.22
N ALA A 18 -26.87 37.12 17.48
CA ALA A 18 -26.95 37.03 16.03
C ALA A 18 -25.61 37.31 15.34
N ILE A 19 -24.83 38.28 15.81
CA ILE A 19 -23.49 38.59 15.30
C ILE A 19 -22.52 37.44 15.58
N LEU A 20 -22.53 36.88 16.79
CA LEU A 20 -21.68 35.74 17.17
C LEU A 20 -22.05 34.50 16.36
N PHE A 21 -23.35 34.25 16.16
CA PHE A 21 -23.84 33.15 15.32
C PHE A 21 -23.40 33.35 13.86
N PHE A 22 -23.57 34.55 13.30
CA PHE A 22 -23.13 34.86 11.95
C PHE A 22 -21.62 34.71 11.79
N ALA A 23 -20.82 35.25 12.71
CA ALA A 23 -19.37 35.13 12.69
C ALA A 23 -18.91 33.67 12.78
N TYR A 24 -19.61 32.85 13.57
CA TYR A 24 -19.35 31.41 13.66
C TYR A 24 -19.72 30.68 12.36
N SER A 25 -20.91 30.94 11.82
CA SER A 25 -21.42 30.29 10.60
C SER A 25 -20.64 30.62 9.33
N TYR A 26 -19.99 31.80 9.27
CA TYR A 26 -19.23 32.27 8.10
C TYR A 26 -17.71 32.27 8.31
N ARG A 27 -17.22 31.61 9.37
CA ARG A 27 -15.79 31.62 9.74
C ARG A 27 -14.90 31.10 8.63
N ASP A 28 -15.31 30.02 7.97
CA ASP A 28 -14.52 29.41 6.89
C ASP A 28 -14.47 30.31 5.66
N GLU A 29 -15.58 30.95 5.29
CA GLU A 29 -15.63 31.90 4.19
C GLU A 29 -14.69 33.09 4.41
N PHE A 30 -14.57 33.58 5.65
CA PHE A 30 -13.61 34.62 5.97
C PHE A 30 -12.17 34.14 5.89
N LYS A 31 -11.86 32.97 6.46
CA LYS A 31 -10.51 32.39 6.38
C LYS A 31 -10.08 32.05 4.95
N ALA A 32 -11.01 31.53 4.16
CA ALA A 32 -10.75 31.07 2.81
C ALA A 32 -10.54 32.23 1.80
N ARG A 33 -11.05 33.43 2.08
CA ARG A 33 -10.98 34.58 1.15
C ARG A 33 -9.56 35.00 0.82
N ASP A 34 -8.65 34.90 1.79
CA ASP A 34 -7.28 35.37 1.64
C ASP A 34 -6.33 34.25 1.17
N PHE A 35 -6.86 33.04 0.94
CA PHE A 35 -6.06 31.89 0.54
C PHE A 35 -6.31 31.49 -0.92
N ILE A 36 -5.25 31.49 -1.72
CA ILE A 36 -5.29 31.12 -3.14
C ILE A 36 -4.52 29.81 -3.34
N LEU A 37 -5.19 28.79 -3.88
CA LEU A 37 -4.57 27.54 -4.27
C LEU A 37 -3.67 27.77 -5.50
N THR A 38 -2.41 27.36 -5.42
CA THR A 38 -1.43 27.54 -6.50
C THR A 38 -0.63 26.27 -6.75
N GLY A 39 0.00 26.19 -7.94
CA GLY A 39 0.83 25.05 -8.34
C GLY A 39 0.12 23.69 -8.27
N ASP A 40 0.89 22.65 -7.94
CA ASP A 40 0.43 21.26 -7.78
C ASP A 40 -0.80 21.13 -6.88
N LEU A 41 -0.91 21.94 -5.83
CA LEU A 41 -2.03 21.87 -4.89
C LEU A 41 -3.35 22.27 -5.57
N SER A 42 -3.33 23.25 -6.46
CA SER A 42 -4.52 23.64 -7.23
C SER A 42 -4.97 22.52 -8.16
N GLU A 43 -4.03 21.82 -8.81
CA GLU A 43 -4.31 20.68 -9.67
C GLU A 43 -4.89 19.50 -8.87
N ILE A 44 -4.30 19.18 -7.72
CA ILE A 44 -4.80 18.17 -6.79
C ILE A 44 -6.23 18.48 -6.38
N VAL A 45 -6.51 19.69 -5.90
CA VAL A 45 -7.85 20.10 -5.44
C VAL A 45 -8.89 20.04 -6.56
N SER A 46 -8.54 20.47 -7.77
CA SER A 46 -9.40 20.36 -8.96
C SER A 46 -9.73 18.90 -9.33
N SER A 47 -8.78 18.00 -9.08
CA SER A 47 -8.90 16.58 -9.43
C SER A 47 -9.78 15.77 -8.47
N ILE A 48 -9.87 16.18 -7.19
CA ILE A 48 -10.66 15.52 -6.14
C ILE A 48 -12.13 15.98 -6.10
N LYS A 49 -12.56 16.84 -7.04
CA LYS A 49 -13.98 17.13 -7.30
C LYS A 49 -14.77 17.60 -6.08
N LEU A 50 -14.17 18.50 -5.29
CA LEU A 50 -14.82 19.09 -4.12
C LEU A 50 -16.09 19.86 -4.49
N THR A 51 -17.07 19.88 -3.58
CA THR A 51 -18.16 20.86 -3.61
C THR A 51 -17.64 22.24 -3.21
N GLY A 52 -18.38 23.31 -3.50
CA GLY A 52 -18.01 24.66 -3.05
C GLY A 52 -17.86 24.79 -1.53
N ARG A 53 -18.63 24.01 -0.76
CA ARG A 53 -18.49 23.93 0.70
C ARG A 53 -17.16 23.29 1.10
N ALA A 54 -16.83 22.12 0.56
CA ALA A 54 -15.58 21.43 0.88
C ALA A 54 -14.35 22.22 0.43
N ASP A 55 -14.40 22.86 -0.73
CA ASP A 55 -13.36 23.75 -1.23
C ASP A 55 -13.15 24.97 -0.32
N THR A 56 -14.24 25.53 0.24
CA THR A 56 -14.14 26.60 1.25
C THR A 56 -13.54 26.10 2.56
N ILE A 57 -13.96 24.93 3.06
CA ILE A 57 -13.38 24.29 4.24
C ILE A 57 -11.88 24.07 4.04
N LEU A 58 -11.50 23.46 2.91
CA LEU A 58 -10.10 23.20 2.59
C LEU A 58 -9.30 24.49 2.53
N ARG A 59 -9.74 25.54 1.83
CA ARG A 59 -9.00 26.81 1.82
C ARG A 59 -8.89 27.44 3.21
N ALA A 60 -9.92 27.32 4.05
CA ALA A 60 -9.91 27.86 5.40
C ALA A 60 -8.80 27.22 6.27
N THR A 61 -8.39 25.98 5.97
CA THR A 61 -7.28 25.31 6.65
C THR A 61 -5.89 25.71 6.13
N HIS A 62 -5.79 26.62 5.16
CA HIS A 62 -4.52 27.06 4.55
C HIS A 62 -3.59 25.88 4.19
N PRO A 63 -4.04 24.98 3.30
CA PRO A 63 -3.40 23.71 3.02
C PRO A 63 -2.01 23.90 2.41
N GLU A 64 -1.05 23.08 2.81
CA GLU A 64 0.31 23.11 2.27
C GLU A 64 0.78 21.73 1.82
N LEU A 65 1.42 21.68 0.65
CA LEU A 65 2.24 20.54 0.23
C LEU A 65 3.65 20.72 0.77
N GLN A 66 4.04 19.88 1.72
CA GLN A 66 5.32 20.02 2.41
C GLN A 66 6.29 18.90 2.05
N GLN A 67 7.58 19.26 2.00
CA GLN A 67 8.66 18.28 1.92
C GLN A 67 8.91 17.66 3.30
N LYS A 68 9.70 16.59 3.33
CA LYS A 68 9.95 15.72 4.48
C LYS A 68 10.17 16.45 5.81
N ASP A 69 11.12 17.39 5.86
CA ASP A 69 11.51 18.02 7.12
C ASP A 69 10.40 18.92 7.68
N ALA A 70 9.83 19.79 6.83
CA ALA A 70 8.72 20.67 7.21
C ALA A 70 7.46 19.89 7.58
N PHE A 71 7.19 18.79 6.86
CA PHE A 71 6.06 17.91 7.14
C PHE A 71 6.20 17.21 8.51
N ASN A 72 7.39 16.68 8.82
CA ASN A 72 7.63 16.03 10.10
C ASN A 72 7.51 17.02 11.28
N GLU A 73 7.94 18.27 11.09
CA GLU A 73 7.75 19.34 12.06
C GLU A 73 6.28 19.71 12.23
N SER A 74 5.54 19.88 11.12
CA SER A 74 4.14 20.33 11.15
C SER A 74 3.17 19.25 11.63
N CYS A 75 3.43 17.97 11.32
CA CYS A 75 2.58 16.84 11.68
C CYS A 75 3.09 16.02 12.88
N HIS A 76 4.21 16.43 13.49
CA HIS A 76 4.88 15.66 14.57
C HIS A 76 5.10 14.18 14.20
N SER A 77 5.36 13.92 12.91
CA SER A 77 5.60 12.57 12.40
C SER A 77 7.02 12.16 12.78
N HIS A 78 7.16 11.22 13.71
CA HIS A 78 8.45 10.76 14.23
C HIS A 78 8.63 9.23 14.19
N SER A 79 7.60 8.49 13.74
CA SER A 79 7.65 7.03 13.65
C SER A 79 8.14 6.57 12.27
N GLN A 80 9.08 5.63 12.25
CA GLN A 80 9.48 4.94 11.03
C GLN A 80 8.54 3.79 10.66
N GLU A 81 7.77 3.28 11.61
CA GLU A 81 6.92 2.10 11.46
C GLU A 81 5.50 2.46 11.02
N VAL A 82 5.04 3.66 11.37
CA VAL A 82 3.74 4.21 10.96
C VAL A 82 4.01 5.48 10.15
N TYR A 83 3.78 5.42 8.84
CA TYR A 83 4.00 6.57 7.96
C TYR A 83 2.69 7.34 7.77
N VAL A 84 2.71 8.60 8.22
CA VAL A 84 1.62 9.56 8.07
C VAL A 84 1.84 10.34 6.78
N LEU A 85 0.82 10.42 5.92
CA LEU A 85 0.91 11.12 4.63
C LEU A 85 0.30 12.53 4.65
N GLY A 86 -0.55 12.80 5.64
CA GLY A 86 -1.18 14.09 5.84
C GLY A 86 -1.54 14.27 7.31
N CYS A 87 -1.79 15.51 7.71
CA CYS A 87 -2.45 15.76 8.97
C CYS A 87 -3.30 17.03 8.91
N TYR A 88 -4.45 16.97 9.58
CA TYR A 88 -5.22 18.13 9.98
C TYR A 88 -4.95 18.45 11.47
N ARG A 89 -4.38 19.63 11.71
CA ARG A 89 -4.07 20.16 13.04
C ARG A 89 -5.25 20.96 13.57
N GLU A 90 -6.12 20.30 14.34
CA GLU A 90 -7.36 20.92 14.86
C GLU A 90 -7.09 22.19 15.69
N ASP A 91 -6.00 22.21 16.45
CA ASP A 91 -5.59 23.31 17.34
C ASP A 91 -5.26 24.60 16.57
N GLN A 92 -4.74 24.44 15.35
CA GLN A 92 -4.32 25.55 14.49
C GLN A 92 -5.27 25.76 13.31
N ASP A 93 -6.19 24.82 13.06
CA ASP A 93 -7.00 24.72 11.84
C ASP A 93 -6.10 24.78 10.59
N ARG A 94 -5.07 23.91 10.58
CA ARG A 94 -4.07 23.82 9.51
C ARG A 94 -4.04 22.42 8.89
N LEU A 95 -3.91 22.34 7.58
CA LEU A 95 -3.83 21.08 6.85
C LEU A 95 -2.49 20.97 6.13
N TYR A 96 -1.79 19.86 6.33
CA TYR A 96 -0.50 19.59 5.71
C TYR A 96 -0.55 18.25 5.01
N VAL A 97 -0.03 18.20 3.78
CA VAL A 97 0.06 16.96 2.99
C VAL A 97 1.51 16.78 2.59
N TYR A 98 2.04 15.57 2.82
CA TYR A 98 3.38 15.23 2.42
C TYR A 98 3.47 15.17 0.88
N ASN A 99 4.40 15.93 0.32
CA ASN A 99 4.55 16.08 -1.12
C ASN A 99 5.28 14.88 -1.75
N VAL A 100 4.60 13.74 -1.79
CA VAL A 100 5.08 12.54 -2.47
C VAL A 100 5.02 12.76 -3.98
N ASN A 101 6.13 13.26 -4.56
CA ASN A 101 6.26 13.47 -5.99
C ASN A 101 6.75 12.19 -6.70
N SER A 102 5.90 11.17 -6.71
CA SER A 102 6.19 9.88 -7.34
C SER A 102 5.21 9.56 -8.46
N LYS A 103 5.74 9.28 -9.65
CA LYS A 103 4.95 8.74 -10.77
C LYS A 103 4.48 7.31 -10.51
N ASP A 104 5.15 6.61 -9.61
CA ASP A 104 4.88 5.21 -9.29
C ASP A 104 3.76 5.06 -8.26
N LEU A 105 3.37 6.14 -7.59
CA LEU A 105 2.31 6.19 -6.57
C LEU A 105 1.21 7.18 -6.98
N PRO A 106 0.54 6.96 -8.12
CA PRO A 106 -0.46 7.89 -8.63
C PRO A 106 -1.66 7.97 -7.68
N GLY A 107 -2.14 9.18 -7.43
CA GLY A 107 -3.33 9.39 -6.58
C GLY A 107 -3.04 9.55 -5.09
N VAL A 108 -1.80 9.33 -4.64
CA VAL A 108 -1.47 9.39 -3.20
C VAL A 108 -1.73 10.79 -2.62
N ARG A 109 -1.34 11.85 -3.33
CA ARG A 109 -1.55 13.23 -2.87
C ARG A 109 -3.03 13.61 -2.90
N GLU A 110 -3.75 13.13 -3.91
CA GLU A 110 -5.18 13.34 -4.09
C GLU A 110 -6.00 12.70 -2.98
N VAL A 111 -5.83 11.40 -2.73
CA VAL A 111 -6.56 10.68 -1.68
C VAL A 111 -6.22 11.24 -0.30
N THR A 112 -4.95 11.53 -0.01
CA THR A 112 -4.55 12.13 1.27
C THR A 112 -5.16 13.52 1.43
N THR A 113 -5.13 14.38 0.42
CA THR A 113 -5.74 15.72 0.53
C THR A 113 -7.25 15.63 0.79
N ALA A 114 -7.95 14.71 0.13
CA ALA A 114 -9.36 14.46 0.38
C ALA A 114 -9.63 13.93 1.80
N HIS A 115 -8.76 13.04 2.29
CA HIS A 115 -8.83 12.47 3.63
C HIS A 115 -8.64 13.54 4.71
N GLU A 116 -7.59 14.35 4.62
CA GLU A 116 -7.35 15.42 5.58
C GLU A 116 -8.43 16.51 5.54
N MET A 117 -8.99 16.78 4.36
CA MET A 117 -10.13 17.70 4.24
C MET A 117 -11.36 17.15 4.97
N LEU A 118 -11.57 15.83 4.98
CA LEU A 118 -12.67 15.21 5.73
C LEU A 118 -12.47 15.32 7.25
N HIS A 119 -11.26 15.26 7.78
CA HIS A 119 -10.99 15.58 9.18
C HIS A 119 -11.38 17.03 9.50
N ALA A 120 -10.97 17.97 8.64
CA ALA A 120 -11.37 19.37 8.78
C ALA A 120 -12.90 19.55 8.73
N ALA A 121 -13.58 18.82 7.86
CA ALA A 121 -15.03 18.83 7.73
C ALA A 121 -15.75 18.20 8.93
N TYR A 122 -15.23 17.09 9.46
CA TYR A 122 -15.76 16.42 10.64
C TYR A 122 -15.62 17.30 11.87
N HIS A 123 -14.46 17.93 12.06
CA HIS A 123 -14.23 18.86 13.16
C HIS A 123 -15.29 19.99 13.23
N ARG A 124 -15.78 20.44 12.07
CA ARG A 124 -16.81 21.49 11.92
C ARG A 124 -18.25 21.05 12.17
N LEU A 125 -18.51 19.75 12.33
CA LEU A 125 -19.85 19.25 12.66
C LEU A 125 -20.27 19.62 14.08
N TYR A 126 -21.55 19.89 14.27
CA TYR A 126 -22.11 20.05 15.61
C TYR A 126 -22.09 18.73 16.38
N PHE A 127 -22.07 18.80 17.72
CA PHE A 127 -21.96 17.60 18.55
C PHE A 127 -23.10 16.59 18.32
N TRP A 128 -24.31 17.07 18.02
CA TRP A 128 -25.46 16.20 17.72
C TRP A 128 -25.33 15.54 16.34
N GLU A 129 -24.86 16.27 15.34
CA GLU A 129 -24.57 15.70 14.00
C GLU A 129 -23.49 14.63 14.10
N LYS A 130 -22.43 14.88 14.88
CA LYS A 130 -21.39 13.87 15.15
C LYS A 130 -21.96 12.64 15.82
N ALA A 131 -22.83 12.80 16.82
CA ALA A 131 -23.40 11.66 17.54
C ALA A 131 -24.21 10.73 16.61
N ASP A 132 -25.07 11.31 15.76
CA ASP A 132 -25.87 10.54 14.80
C ASP A 132 -24.98 9.90 13.72
N LEU A 133 -24.04 10.66 13.15
CA LEU A 133 -23.10 10.18 12.15
C LEU A 133 -22.25 9.02 12.70
N ASN A 134 -21.68 9.15 13.90
CA ASN A 134 -20.79 8.14 14.48
C ASN A 134 -21.49 6.81 14.68
N LYS A 135 -22.79 6.83 15.00
CA LYS A 135 -23.60 5.62 15.09
C LYS A 135 -23.70 4.94 13.73
N GLU A 136 -23.96 5.69 12.67
CA GLU A 136 -24.05 5.19 11.30
C GLU A 136 -22.71 4.65 10.79
N LEU A 137 -21.61 5.41 10.98
CA LEU A 137 -20.25 4.97 10.63
C LEU A 137 -19.90 3.66 11.32
N LYS A 138 -20.19 3.54 12.62
CA LYS A 138 -19.93 2.32 13.39
C LYS A 138 -20.76 1.14 12.86
N GLN A 139 -22.03 1.35 12.51
CA GLN A 139 -22.87 0.29 11.94
C GLN A 139 -22.29 -0.26 10.64
N VAL A 140 -21.72 0.59 9.80
CA VAL A 140 -21.02 0.16 8.57
C VAL A 140 -19.73 -0.57 8.91
N TYR A 141 -18.91 -0.03 9.81
CA TYR A 141 -17.67 -0.67 10.26
C TYR A 141 -17.88 -2.07 10.86
N ASP A 142 -18.97 -2.28 11.60
CA ASP A 142 -19.28 -3.57 12.22
C ASP A 142 -19.70 -4.64 11.20
N GLN A 143 -20.05 -4.27 9.96
CA GLN A 143 -20.40 -5.21 8.89
C GLN A 143 -19.17 -5.79 8.17
N PHE A 144 -18.01 -5.15 8.29
CA PHE A 144 -16.78 -5.65 7.65
C PHE A 144 -16.26 -6.92 8.35
N PRO A 145 -15.64 -7.86 7.59
CA PRO A 145 -14.94 -9.00 8.18
C PRO A 145 -13.87 -8.58 9.19
N GLN A 146 -13.70 -9.35 10.26
CA GLN A 146 -12.74 -9.04 11.34
C GLN A 146 -11.30 -8.90 10.84
N ASP A 147 -10.95 -9.65 9.80
CA ASP A 147 -9.66 -9.71 9.12
C ASP A 147 -9.54 -8.76 7.91
N SER A 148 -10.55 -7.93 7.66
CA SER A 148 -10.48 -6.89 6.61
C SER A 148 -9.36 -5.88 6.90
N GLU A 149 -8.82 -5.29 5.84
CA GLU A 149 -7.78 -4.26 5.95
C GLU A 149 -8.25 -3.08 6.81
N LEU A 150 -9.48 -2.60 6.59
CA LEU A 150 -10.09 -1.51 7.37
C LEU A 150 -10.11 -1.86 8.86
N ARG A 151 -10.63 -3.03 9.25
CA ARG A 151 -10.71 -3.41 10.67
C ARG A 151 -9.35 -3.68 11.29
N THR A 152 -8.39 -4.18 10.51
CA THR A 152 -7.01 -4.38 10.99
C THR A 152 -6.34 -3.05 11.29
N SER A 153 -6.42 -2.10 10.36
CA SER A 153 -5.76 -0.80 10.48
C SER A 153 -6.45 0.14 11.47
N MET A 154 -7.76 0.05 11.65
CA MET A 154 -8.47 0.86 12.67
C MET A 154 -8.15 0.45 14.12
N GLN A 155 -7.53 -0.70 14.37
CA GLN A 155 -7.18 -1.17 15.73
C GLN A 155 -6.11 -0.32 16.42
N SER A 156 -5.27 0.38 15.65
CA SER A 156 -4.22 1.23 16.21
C SER A 156 -4.72 2.59 16.71
N TYR A 157 -5.95 2.97 16.39
CA TYR A 157 -6.49 4.29 16.71
C TYR A 157 -7.12 4.33 18.11
N PRO A 158 -6.85 5.38 18.91
CA PRO A 158 -7.49 5.55 20.20
C PRO A 158 -8.98 5.85 20.03
N ALA A 159 -9.77 5.53 21.06
CA ALA A 159 -11.22 5.72 21.04
C ALA A 159 -11.66 7.17 20.76
N SER A 160 -10.84 8.16 21.14
CA SER A 160 -11.09 9.58 20.90
C SER A 160 -11.03 9.97 19.42
N GLU A 161 -10.20 9.28 18.63
CA GLU A 161 -9.95 9.59 17.21
C GLU A 161 -10.68 8.63 16.27
N PHE A 162 -11.10 7.47 16.80
CA PHE A 162 -11.68 6.38 16.01
C PHE A 162 -12.80 6.81 15.06
N SER A 163 -13.75 7.64 15.52
CA SER A 163 -14.89 8.03 14.68
C SER A 163 -14.52 9.03 13.59
N ASP A 164 -13.57 9.93 13.88
CA ASP A 164 -13.08 10.92 12.92
C ASP A 164 -12.26 10.25 11.82
N GLU A 165 -11.33 9.37 12.21
CA GLU A 165 -10.59 8.55 11.25
C GLU A 165 -11.52 7.68 10.40
N LEU A 166 -12.45 6.95 11.05
CA LEU A 166 -13.40 6.12 10.33
C LEU A 166 -14.24 6.93 9.34
N HIS A 167 -14.63 8.16 9.71
CA HIS A 167 -15.31 9.08 8.81
C HIS A 167 -14.46 9.40 7.58
N SER A 168 -13.18 9.74 7.75
CA SER A 168 -12.32 10.07 6.62
C SER A 168 -12.09 8.85 5.72
N ARG A 169 -11.79 7.68 6.31
CA ARG A 169 -11.53 6.43 5.56
C ARG A 169 -12.73 5.88 4.82
N LEU A 170 -13.92 5.87 5.42
CA LEU A 170 -15.13 5.46 4.69
C LEU A 170 -15.37 6.41 3.49
N GLY A 171 -15.09 7.69 3.66
CA GLY A 171 -15.25 8.70 2.61
C GLY A 171 -14.29 8.52 1.43
N THR A 172 -13.05 8.08 1.67
CA THR A 172 -11.97 8.07 0.67
C THR A 172 -11.55 6.69 0.17
N GLU A 173 -11.75 5.62 0.96
CA GLU A 173 -11.19 4.30 0.67
C GLU A 173 -12.22 3.26 0.29
N ILE A 174 -13.45 3.37 0.81
CA ILE A 174 -14.49 2.35 0.65
C ILE A 174 -15.39 2.68 -0.54
N ALA A 175 -15.43 1.80 -1.55
CA ALA A 175 -16.20 1.99 -2.77
C ALA A 175 -17.71 1.97 -2.52
N ASP A 176 -18.20 0.97 -1.80
CA ASP A 176 -19.63 0.77 -1.60
C ASP A 176 -20.04 1.17 -0.18
N LEU A 177 -20.80 2.26 -0.07
CA LEU A 177 -21.41 2.70 1.18
C LEU A 177 -22.93 2.61 1.11
N PRO A 178 -23.63 2.51 2.26
CA PRO A 178 -25.07 2.70 2.29
C PRO A 178 -25.48 4.07 1.72
N ALA A 179 -26.66 4.14 1.12
CA ALA A 179 -27.16 5.34 0.45
C ALA A 179 -27.19 6.59 1.36
N SER A 180 -27.41 6.41 2.66
CA SER A 180 -27.39 7.49 3.65
C SER A 180 -25.99 8.10 3.83
N LEU A 181 -24.94 7.29 3.95
CA LEU A 181 -23.56 7.77 3.97
C LEU A 181 -23.12 8.34 2.60
N GLU A 182 -23.51 7.74 1.49
CA GLU A 182 -23.26 8.35 0.17
C GLU A 182 -23.87 9.74 0.06
N ASN A 183 -25.12 9.90 0.52
CA ASN A 183 -25.79 11.19 0.54
C ASN A 183 -25.10 12.19 1.49
N TYR A 184 -24.58 11.71 2.62
CA TYR A 184 -23.78 12.51 3.54
C TYR A 184 -22.50 13.05 2.87
N TYR A 185 -21.74 12.21 2.16
CA TYR A 185 -20.48 12.62 1.52
C TYR A 185 -20.67 13.49 0.27
N LYS A 186 -21.86 13.51 -0.34
CA LYS A 186 -22.21 14.48 -1.41
C LYS A 186 -22.10 15.94 -0.96
N ARG A 187 -22.09 16.20 0.35
CA ARG A 187 -21.81 17.54 0.90
C ARG A 187 -20.38 18.00 0.61
N TYR A 188 -19.46 17.07 0.40
CA TYR A 188 -18.03 17.34 0.25
C TYR A 188 -17.48 17.00 -1.13
N PHE A 189 -17.97 15.93 -1.76
CA PHE A 189 -17.51 15.52 -3.09
C PHE A 189 -18.66 15.50 -4.08
N THR A 190 -18.42 16.04 -5.28
CA THR A 190 -19.34 15.89 -6.43
C THR A 190 -19.18 14.52 -7.10
N ASP A 191 -18.01 13.89 -6.95
CA ASP A 191 -17.70 12.53 -7.39
C ASP A 191 -16.78 11.85 -6.38
N ARG A 192 -17.37 11.17 -5.39
CA ARG A 192 -16.62 10.46 -4.33
C ARG A 192 -15.88 9.24 -4.89
N GLN A 193 -16.43 8.57 -5.90
CA GLN A 193 -15.82 7.38 -6.49
C GLN A 193 -14.46 7.71 -7.11
N ARG A 194 -14.30 8.92 -7.62
CA ARG A 194 -12.99 9.40 -8.08
C ARG A 194 -11.90 9.34 -7.01
N ILE A 195 -12.24 9.59 -5.74
CA ILE A 195 -11.30 9.51 -4.61
C ILE A 195 -10.94 8.06 -4.31
N VAL A 196 -11.95 7.19 -4.27
CA VAL A 196 -11.77 5.74 -4.09
C VAL A 196 -10.90 5.15 -5.21
N GLU A 197 -11.05 5.62 -6.45
CA GLU A 197 -10.18 5.21 -7.55
C GLU A 197 -8.72 5.59 -7.32
N TYR A 198 -8.43 6.77 -6.76
CA TYR A 198 -7.06 7.17 -6.42
C TYR A 198 -6.49 6.26 -5.33
N ASN A 199 -7.27 5.98 -4.29
CA ASN A 199 -6.90 5.02 -3.26
C ASN A 199 -6.56 3.64 -3.86
N THR A 200 -7.48 3.12 -4.69
CA THR A 200 -7.34 1.81 -5.33
C THR A 200 -6.09 1.74 -6.20
N LYS A 201 -5.81 2.79 -7.00
CA LYS A 201 -4.63 2.83 -7.89
C LYS A 201 -3.33 2.80 -7.10
N TYR A 202 -3.24 3.61 -6.05
CA TYR A 202 -2.09 3.68 -5.16
C TYR A 202 -1.86 2.33 -4.46
N HIS A 203 -2.88 1.76 -3.81
CA HIS A 203 -2.75 0.46 -3.11
C HIS A 203 -2.46 -0.71 -4.06
N ALA A 204 -2.99 -0.69 -5.29
CA ALA A 204 -2.75 -1.75 -6.27
C ALA A 204 -1.26 -1.92 -6.62
N VAL A 205 -0.43 -0.89 -6.46
CA VAL A 205 1.02 -0.97 -6.67
C VAL A 205 1.64 -1.90 -5.62
N PHE A 206 1.36 -1.67 -4.34
CA PHE A 206 1.87 -2.50 -3.25
C PHE A 206 1.29 -3.92 -3.27
N THR A 207 0.00 -4.08 -3.57
CA THR A 207 -0.61 -5.40 -3.70
C THR A 207 0.07 -6.23 -4.78
N LYS A 208 0.34 -5.65 -5.96
CA LYS A 208 1.06 -6.35 -7.04
C LYS A 208 2.46 -6.79 -6.62
N LEU A 209 3.20 -5.94 -5.91
CA LEU A 209 4.55 -6.27 -5.43
C LEU A 209 4.51 -7.38 -4.37
N LYS A 210 3.53 -7.34 -3.46
CA LYS A 210 3.32 -8.40 -2.48
C LYS A 210 2.97 -9.73 -3.14
N ASP A 211 2.04 -9.73 -4.09
CA ASP A 211 1.65 -10.95 -4.81
C ASP A 211 2.81 -11.53 -5.64
N GLU A 212 3.61 -10.66 -6.27
CA GLU A 212 4.80 -11.08 -7.01
C GLU A 212 5.86 -11.70 -6.08
N THR A 213 6.14 -11.10 -4.94
CA THR A 213 7.13 -11.64 -3.97
C THR A 213 6.68 -12.99 -3.39
N GLU A 214 5.41 -13.14 -3.03
CA GLU A 214 4.86 -14.41 -2.55
C GLU A 214 4.88 -15.50 -3.63
N ARG A 215 4.54 -15.16 -4.88
CA ARG A 215 4.65 -16.09 -6.01
C ARG A 215 6.09 -16.53 -6.24
N LEU A 216 7.05 -15.59 -6.24
CA LEU A 216 8.47 -15.88 -6.43
C LEU A 216 9.01 -16.75 -5.29
N LYS A 217 8.64 -16.47 -4.03
CA LYS A 217 9.04 -17.27 -2.87
C LYS A 217 8.60 -18.73 -3.01
N LYS A 218 7.35 -18.98 -3.42
CA LYS A 218 6.84 -20.34 -3.69
C LYS A 218 7.58 -21.02 -4.84
N SER A 219 7.87 -20.29 -5.91
CA SER A 219 8.63 -20.80 -7.08
C SER A 219 10.06 -21.17 -6.69
N ILE A 220 10.76 -20.30 -5.95
CA ILE A 220 12.12 -20.51 -5.45
C ILE A 220 12.19 -21.78 -4.60
N GLU A 221 11.28 -21.93 -3.63
CA GLU A 221 11.26 -23.10 -2.75
C GLU A 221 11.01 -24.39 -3.55
N SER A 222 10.04 -24.38 -4.45
CA SER A 222 9.73 -25.55 -5.30
C SER A 222 10.91 -25.93 -6.20
N LYS A 223 11.54 -24.96 -6.87
CA LYS A 223 12.70 -25.19 -7.74
C LYS A 223 13.90 -25.70 -6.94
N LYS A 224 14.14 -25.17 -5.74
CA LYS A 224 15.22 -25.63 -4.86
C LYS A 224 15.05 -27.11 -4.51
N GLN A 225 13.87 -27.52 -4.05
CA GLN A 225 13.57 -28.92 -3.73
C GLN A 225 13.70 -29.85 -4.95
N ALA A 226 13.25 -29.40 -6.12
CA ALA A 226 13.36 -30.15 -7.36
C ALA A 226 14.82 -30.36 -7.78
N ILE A 227 15.64 -29.30 -7.74
CA ILE A 227 17.08 -29.34 -8.06
C ILE A 227 17.82 -30.25 -7.08
N GLU A 228 17.56 -30.15 -5.78
CA GLU A 228 18.16 -31.02 -4.76
C GLU A 228 17.87 -32.50 -5.03
N THR A 229 16.61 -32.82 -5.35
CA THR A 229 16.17 -34.18 -5.67
C THR A 229 16.82 -34.70 -6.95
N ARG A 230 16.78 -33.92 -8.04
CA ARG A 230 17.37 -34.28 -9.33
C ARG A 230 18.89 -34.44 -9.23
N THR A 231 19.57 -33.56 -8.49
CA THR A 231 21.02 -33.62 -8.27
C THR A 231 21.40 -34.91 -7.56
N LYS A 232 20.66 -35.33 -6.53
CA LYS A 232 20.88 -36.61 -5.85
C LYS A 232 20.68 -37.80 -6.78
N ASN A 233 19.63 -37.78 -7.60
CA ASN A 233 19.36 -38.84 -8.58
C ASN A 233 20.44 -38.92 -9.66
N TYR A 234 20.91 -37.77 -10.14
CA TYR A 234 22.03 -37.65 -11.08
C TYR A 234 23.32 -38.24 -10.50
N GLN A 235 23.68 -37.88 -9.26
CA GLN A 235 24.87 -38.42 -8.57
C GLN A 235 24.81 -39.94 -8.42
N ASN A 236 23.66 -40.49 -8.01
CA ASN A 236 23.46 -41.93 -7.90
C ASN A 236 23.56 -42.63 -9.28
N SER A 237 22.98 -42.03 -10.32
CA SER A 237 23.01 -42.57 -11.68
C SER A 237 24.42 -42.54 -12.28
N GLN A 238 25.20 -41.50 -11.99
CA GLN A 238 26.61 -41.41 -12.37
C GLN A 238 27.45 -42.49 -11.68
N GLN A 239 27.25 -42.71 -10.38
CA GLN A 239 27.96 -43.77 -9.66
C GLN A 239 27.64 -45.17 -10.23
N ALA A 240 26.36 -45.46 -10.47
CA ALA A 240 25.93 -46.71 -11.09
C ALA A 240 26.52 -46.90 -12.50
N LEU A 241 26.47 -45.86 -13.33
CA LEU A 241 27.05 -45.89 -14.68
C LEU A 241 28.56 -46.14 -14.66
N SER A 242 29.29 -45.53 -13.73
CA SER A 242 30.73 -45.76 -13.56
C SER A 242 31.04 -47.23 -13.23
N LEU A 243 30.28 -47.84 -12.32
CA LEU A 243 30.40 -49.26 -11.99
C LEU A 243 30.13 -50.15 -13.20
N ASP A 244 29.06 -49.87 -13.95
CA ASP A 244 28.68 -50.67 -15.13
C ASP A 244 29.69 -50.55 -16.27
N VAL A 245 30.27 -49.35 -16.48
CA VAL A 245 31.35 -49.14 -17.45
C VAL A 245 32.61 -49.93 -17.04
N ASN A 246 32.97 -49.92 -15.76
CA ASN A 246 34.12 -50.71 -15.27
C ASN A 246 33.89 -52.21 -15.46
N GLN A 247 32.68 -52.70 -15.15
CA GLN A 247 32.31 -54.10 -15.37
C GLN A 247 32.36 -54.47 -16.85
N PHE A 248 31.82 -53.63 -17.73
CA PHE A 248 31.90 -53.82 -19.18
C PHE A 248 33.35 -53.92 -19.68
N ASN A 249 34.22 -52.99 -19.24
CA ASN A 249 35.63 -52.98 -19.61
C ASN A 249 36.36 -54.24 -19.11
N ASN A 250 36.07 -54.68 -17.88
CA ASN A 250 36.63 -55.92 -17.33
C ASN A 250 36.18 -57.15 -18.14
N ASN A 251 34.91 -57.23 -18.52
CA ASN A 251 34.41 -58.32 -19.36
C ASN A 251 35.06 -58.31 -20.75
N ALA A 252 35.27 -57.13 -21.32
CA ALA A 252 35.91 -56.98 -22.63
C ALA A 252 37.37 -57.46 -22.60
N ASN A 253 38.12 -57.04 -21.58
CA ASN A 253 39.53 -57.38 -21.43
C ASN A 253 39.76 -58.87 -21.15
N ASN A 254 38.83 -59.52 -20.43
CA ASN A 254 38.92 -60.94 -20.10
C ASN A 254 38.29 -61.87 -21.15
N GLY A 255 37.70 -61.32 -22.23
CA GLY A 255 37.03 -62.13 -23.25
C GLY A 255 35.73 -62.79 -22.77
N ASN A 256 35.05 -62.21 -21.78
CA ASN A 256 33.85 -62.78 -21.14
C ASN A 256 32.56 -62.60 -21.97
N PHE A 257 32.63 -62.02 -23.16
CA PHE A 257 31.47 -61.85 -24.04
C PHE A 257 31.26 -63.10 -24.90
N ILE A 258 30.02 -63.59 -24.95
CA ILE A 258 29.66 -64.82 -25.68
C ILE A 258 29.65 -64.56 -27.20
N SER A 259 29.35 -63.33 -27.60
CA SER A 259 29.33 -62.93 -29.00
C SER A 259 29.66 -61.46 -29.21
N GLN A 260 30.05 -61.13 -30.44
CA GLN A 260 30.24 -59.75 -30.87
C GLN A 260 28.95 -58.93 -30.81
N THR A 261 27.79 -59.55 -31.06
CA THR A 261 26.47 -58.91 -30.96
C THR A 261 26.17 -58.48 -29.52
N GLU A 262 26.43 -59.34 -28.54
CA GLU A 262 26.25 -59.04 -27.11
C GLU A 262 27.14 -57.85 -26.69
N PHE A 263 28.41 -57.86 -27.08
CA PHE A 263 29.35 -56.78 -26.82
C PHE A 263 28.80 -55.43 -27.34
N TYR A 264 28.35 -55.38 -28.59
CA TYR A 264 27.85 -54.14 -29.19
C TYR A 264 26.54 -53.67 -28.55
N GLN A 265 25.64 -54.58 -28.18
CA GLN A 265 24.39 -54.24 -27.49
C GLN A 265 24.66 -53.63 -26.11
N GLN A 266 25.50 -54.26 -25.29
CA GLN A 266 25.84 -53.72 -23.96
C GLN A 266 26.58 -52.38 -24.08
N ARG A 267 27.50 -52.25 -25.03
CA ARG A 267 28.19 -50.99 -25.32
C ARG A 267 27.20 -49.88 -25.68
N GLN A 268 26.23 -50.18 -26.55
CA GLN A 268 25.25 -49.18 -26.98
C GLN A 268 24.37 -48.71 -25.81
N THR A 269 23.94 -49.62 -24.93
CA THR A 269 23.19 -49.27 -23.71
C THR A 269 23.97 -48.32 -22.81
N LEU A 270 25.28 -48.54 -22.61
CA LEU A 270 26.12 -47.64 -21.83
C LEU A 270 26.27 -46.27 -22.50
N ILE A 271 26.45 -46.23 -23.81
CA ILE A 271 26.53 -44.97 -24.56
C ILE A 271 25.21 -44.19 -24.44
N ASP A 272 24.06 -44.86 -24.56
CA ASP A 272 22.75 -44.22 -24.42
C ASP A 272 22.57 -43.63 -23.02
N ARG A 273 22.99 -44.36 -21.98
CA ARG A 273 23.00 -43.85 -20.60
C ARG A 273 23.93 -42.65 -20.41
N ILE A 274 25.12 -42.65 -21.02
CA ILE A 274 26.03 -41.50 -21.01
C ILE A 274 25.36 -40.28 -21.66
N ARG A 275 24.70 -40.44 -22.81
CA ARG A 275 23.97 -39.35 -23.47
C ARG A 275 22.83 -38.82 -22.61
N ASN A 276 22.09 -39.71 -21.94
CA ASN A 276 21.02 -39.32 -21.01
C ASN A 276 21.57 -38.55 -19.80
N GLN A 277 22.70 -38.97 -19.22
CA GLN A 277 23.35 -38.24 -18.11
C GLN A 277 23.80 -36.83 -18.55
N ASN A 278 24.38 -36.69 -19.74
CA ASN A 278 24.75 -35.38 -20.28
C ASN A 278 23.53 -34.47 -20.48
N THR A 279 22.40 -35.05 -20.90
CA THR A 279 21.13 -34.32 -21.06
C THR A 279 20.60 -33.86 -19.69
N GLU A 280 20.55 -34.75 -18.70
CA GLU A 280 20.14 -34.42 -17.33
C GLU A 280 21.00 -33.32 -16.71
N TYR A 281 22.32 -33.38 -16.91
CA TYR A 281 23.23 -32.33 -16.44
C TYR A 281 22.90 -30.95 -17.06
N ASN A 282 22.65 -30.91 -18.36
CA ASN A 282 22.29 -29.67 -19.05
C ASN A 282 20.94 -29.12 -18.59
N GLU A 283 19.98 -30.00 -18.29
CA GLU A 283 18.69 -29.59 -17.73
C GLU A 283 18.80 -29.08 -16.30
N LEU A 284 19.58 -29.76 -15.44
CA LEU A 284 19.91 -29.28 -14.09
C LEU A 284 20.56 -27.90 -14.13
N GLN A 285 21.46 -27.64 -15.08
CA GLN A 285 22.05 -26.32 -15.23
C GLN A 285 21.01 -25.25 -15.57
N LYS A 286 20.07 -25.54 -16.48
CA LYS A 286 18.96 -24.62 -16.81
C LYS A 286 18.04 -24.38 -15.62
N ASP A 287 17.78 -25.41 -14.82
CA ASP A 287 16.97 -25.27 -13.60
C ASP A 287 17.65 -24.35 -12.58
N VAL A 288 18.96 -24.49 -12.38
CA VAL A 288 19.75 -23.60 -11.50
C VAL A 288 19.76 -22.16 -12.03
N GLU A 289 19.90 -21.96 -13.33
CA GLU A 289 19.80 -20.64 -13.96
C GLU A 289 18.42 -20.02 -13.75
N SER A 290 17.36 -20.81 -13.91
CA SER A 290 15.96 -20.42 -13.68
C SER A 290 15.68 -20.08 -12.21
N LEU A 291 16.24 -20.84 -11.26
CA LEU A 291 16.17 -20.54 -9.82
C LEU A 291 16.88 -19.22 -9.50
N ASN A 292 18.10 -19.03 -10.02
CA ASN A 292 18.87 -17.81 -9.81
C ASN A 292 18.17 -16.58 -10.43
N ALA A 293 17.46 -16.74 -11.54
CA ALA A 293 16.63 -15.68 -12.13
C ALA A 293 15.46 -15.28 -11.20
N ASP A 294 14.75 -16.27 -10.62
CA ASP A 294 13.68 -15.99 -9.66
C ASP A 294 14.22 -15.28 -8.39
N ILE A 295 15.36 -15.72 -7.85
CA ILE A 295 16.03 -15.07 -6.71
C ILE A 295 16.39 -13.61 -7.04
N ALA A 296 16.96 -13.37 -8.22
CA ALA A 296 17.32 -12.02 -8.65
C ALA A 296 16.07 -11.13 -8.78
N LYS A 297 15.00 -11.65 -9.38
CA LYS A 297 13.73 -10.94 -9.51
C LYS A 297 13.08 -10.67 -8.16
N TYR A 298 13.11 -11.63 -7.23
CA TYR A 298 12.61 -11.46 -5.87
C TYR A 298 13.33 -10.30 -5.16
N ASN A 299 14.67 -10.31 -5.18
CA ASN A 299 15.46 -9.24 -4.58
C ASN A 299 15.18 -7.88 -5.21
N GLN A 300 15.01 -7.82 -6.54
CA GLN A 300 14.66 -6.59 -7.24
C GLN A 300 13.27 -6.07 -6.83
N THR A 301 12.28 -6.95 -6.72
CA THR A 301 10.91 -6.58 -6.31
C THR A 301 10.89 -6.09 -4.86
N VAL A 302 11.63 -6.73 -3.95
CA VAL A 302 11.79 -6.28 -2.55
C VAL A 302 12.46 -4.91 -2.49
N TYR A 303 13.57 -4.73 -3.21
CA TYR A 303 14.27 -3.45 -3.28
C TYR A 303 13.36 -2.33 -3.79
N TYR A 304 12.65 -2.58 -4.87
CA TYR A 304 11.73 -1.60 -5.44
C TYR A 304 10.58 -1.26 -4.48
N ASN A 305 10.01 -2.26 -3.80
CA ASN A 305 9.00 -2.04 -2.76
C ASN A 305 9.53 -1.14 -1.63
N ASN A 306 10.77 -1.35 -1.19
CA ASN A 306 11.39 -0.51 -0.16
C ASN A 306 11.65 0.92 -0.67
N GLN A 307 12.02 1.10 -1.94
CA GLN A 307 12.13 2.42 -2.54
C GLN A 307 10.79 3.17 -2.51
N LEU A 308 9.69 2.50 -2.84
CA LEU A 308 8.35 3.09 -2.78
C LEU A 308 7.94 3.45 -1.34
N ILE A 309 8.18 2.54 -0.38
CA ILE A 309 7.92 2.83 1.04
C ILE A 309 8.73 4.05 1.51
N ASN A 310 9.99 4.17 1.09
CA ASN A 310 10.81 5.33 1.45
C ASN A 310 10.26 6.65 0.89
N GLN A 311 9.61 6.61 -0.28
CA GLN A 311 8.99 7.80 -0.87
C GLN A 311 7.78 8.30 -0.08
N ILE A 312 7.00 7.39 0.53
CA ILE A 312 5.81 7.72 1.34
C ILE A 312 6.11 7.87 2.83
N ASN A 313 7.24 7.38 3.30
CA ASN A 313 7.65 7.48 4.69
C ASN A 313 8.56 8.71 4.89
N SER A 314 7.97 9.78 5.42
CA SER A 314 8.70 11.00 5.79
C SER A 314 9.77 10.77 6.88
N ASN A 315 9.78 9.63 7.59
CA ASN A 315 10.82 9.28 8.57
C ASN A 315 11.87 8.29 8.05
N SER A 316 11.77 7.84 6.79
CA SER A 316 12.70 6.85 6.23
C SER A 316 14.16 7.32 6.27
N ILE A 317 15.05 6.41 6.67
CA ILE A 317 16.50 6.56 6.48
C ILE A 317 16.89 5.51 5.44
N PRO A 318 17.68 5.84 4.39
CA PRO A 318 18.13 4.84 3.42
C PRO A 318 18.90 3.73 4.15
N LYS A 319 18.33 2.52 4.23
CA LYS A 319 18.99 1.34 4.81
C LYS A 319 19.63 0.50 3.70
N ALA A 320 20.80 -0.06 3.97
CA ALA A 320 21.41 -1.10 3.14
C ALA A 320 20.68 -2.44 3.38
N GLU A 321 20.33 -3.16 2.32
CA GLU A 321 19.45 -4.33 2.36
C GLU A 321 20.17 -5.68 2.43
N SER A 322 19.54 -6.66 3.07
CA SER A 322 19.89 -8.08 3.03
C SER A 322 18.95 -8.84 2.08
N GLY A 323 19.38 -9.04 0.83
CA GLY A 323 18.67 -9.88 -0.15
C GLY A 323 18.97 -11.37 0.01
N LEU A 324 18.22 -12.22 -0.68
CA LEU A 324 18.55 -13.64 -0.82
C LEU A 324 19.84 -13.80 -1.64
N THR A 325 20.75 -14.64 -1.17
CA THR A 325 22.00 -14.94 -1.87
C THR A 325 21.76 -15.89 -3.04
N LYS A 326 22.49 -15.66 -4.14
CA LYS A 326 22.51 -16.60 -5.28
C LYS A 326 23.13 -17.92 -4.83
N ILE A 327 22.70 -19.01 -5.47
CA ILE A 327 23.37 -20.30 -5.31
C ILE A 327 24.50 -20.36 -6.33
N ASN A 328 25.74 -20.52 -5.83
CA ASN A 328 26.90 -20.78 -6.67
C ASN A 328 26.93 -22.25 -7.09
N LYS A 329 27.38 -22.48 -8.33
CA LYS A 329 27.49 -23.79 -9.00
C LYS A 329 28.21 -24.84 -8.15
#